data_AF-A0A973A8L3-F1
#
_entry.id   AF-A0A973A8L3-F1
#
_cell.length_a   1.000
_cell.length_b   1.000
_cell.length_c   1.000
_cell.angle_alpha   90.00
_cell.angle_beta   90.00
_cell.angle_gamma   90.00
#
_symmetry.space_group_name_H-M   'P 1'
#
loop_
_entity.id
_entity.type
_entity.pdbx_description
1 polymer ?
#
loop_
_entity_poly.entity_id
_entity_poly.type
_entity_poly.pdbx_seq_one_letter_code
_entity_poly.pdbx_strand_id
1 'polypeptide(L)'
;TQGNAELAINALSTLIAIRPDNPEYRSDLIRAENLDQVLAWLRQAQTAEREQAWQDALALYQQAQTLDNASQEARAGIIRTTDTLTRLRFNETMSRAFIRLEQGDLTGARQAFAVAQTLFPAATEPQDGLLQVRLLERSQQINALSLKAEQAMAHETWSMAVLQFEQMLALEPGLLAASAGLEQARQRLALDQTLEYYLKAPEHMRLDPALTKARQALIRAAGLANQGPLLQRQINELSLRIAQARIPLPVVVQSDNNTDITVYQTSHLGAFMKRELALVPGTYTVVGRRPGYRDVRQAFTLSGGMAPVTIHLICDEKI
;
A
#
# COMPACT_ATOMS: atom_id res chain seq x y z
N THR A 1 17.34 56.38 -36.99
CA THR A 1 17.23 56.45 -38.46
C THR A 1 15.78 56.63 -38.81
N GLN A 2 15.42 57.57 -39.69
CA GLN A 2 14.04 57.95 -40.01
C GLN A 2 13.29 56.89 -40.88
N GLY A 3 13.59 55.59 -40.72
CA GLY A 3 12.96 54.50 -41.47
C GLY A 3 13.15 54.56 -42.99
N ASN A 4 14.13 55.32 -43.50
CA ASN A 4 14.35 55.47 -44.93
C ASN A 4 15.47 54.54 -45.40
N ALA A 5 15.08 53.34 -45.86
CA ALA A 5 15.99 52.28 -46.31
C ALA A 5 16.88 52.75 -47.47
N GLU A 6 16.31 53.45 -48.45
CA GLU A 6 17.01 53.91 -49.65
C GLU A 6 18.17 54.88 -49.33
N LEU A 7 17.95 55.82 -48.41
CA LEU A 7 18.99 56.74 -47.95
C LEU A 7 20.10 56.01 -47.18
N ALA A 8 19.74 55.03 -46.35
CA ALA A 8 20.71 54.24 -45.59
C ALA A 8 21.57 53.36 -46.52
N ILE A 9 20.96 52.69 -47.50
CA ILE A 9 21.63 51.86 -48.51
C ILE A 9 22.65 52.70 -49.30
N ASN A 10 22.24 53.86 -49.81
CA ASN A 10 23.12 54.75 -50.59
C ASN A 10 24.30 55.27 -49.77
N ALA A 11 24.06 55.69 -48.52
CA ALA A 11 25.11 56.16 -47.62
C ALA A 11 26.10 55.04 -47.25
N LEU A 12 25.60 53.84 -46.95
CA LEU A 12 26.42 52.68 -46.59
C LEU A 12 27.23 52.16 -47.78
N SER A 13 26.64 52.14 -48.98
CA SER A 13 27.35 51.80 -50.22
C SER A 13 28.54 52.75 -50.47
N THR A 14 28.35 54.04 -50.20
CA THR A 14 29.42 55.04 -50.30
C THR A 14 30.49 54.83 -49.23
N LEU A 15 30.11 54.55 -47.98
CA LEU A 15 31.05 54.27 -46.88
C LEU A 15 31.90 53.01 -47.14
N ILE A 16 31.30 51.96 -47.71
CA ILE A 16 32.02 50.73 -48.09
C ILE A 16 33.03 51.02 -49.21
N ALA A 17 32.70 51.89 -50.17
CA ALA A 17 33.63 52.30 -51.22
C ALA A 17 34.84 53.08 -50.68
N ILE A 18 34.67 53.84 -49.60
CA ILE A 18 35.75 54.63 -48.96
C ILE A 18 36.57 53.79 -47.97
N ARG A 19 35.93 52.88 -47.22
CA ARG A 19 36.55 52.01 -46.21
C ARG A 19 36.03 50.58 -46.32
N PRO A 20 36.56 49.78 -47.27
CA PRO A 20 36.05 48.44 -47.55
C PRO A 20 36.33 47.42 -46.43
N ASP A 21 37.33 47.70 -45.57
CA ASP A 21 37.78 46.79 -44.51
C ASP A 21 36.98 46.89 -43.22
N ASN A 22 35.98 47.79 -43.11
CA ASN A 22 35.11 47.84 -41.94
C ASN A 22 33.95 46.84 -42.07
N PRO A 23 33.92 45.76 -41.27
CA PRO A 23 32.88 44.74 -41.35
C PRO A 23 31.48 45.25 -40.92
N GLU A 24 31.40 46.30 -40.09
CA GLU A 24 30.12 46.86 -39.62
C GLU A 24 29.31 47.45 -40.76
N TYR A 25 29.95 48.12 -41.73
CA TYR A 25 29.23 48.75 -42.84
C TYR A 25 28.54 47.73 -43.74
N ARG A 26 29.14 46.54 -43.94
CA ARG A 26 28.49 45.45 -44.68
C ARG A 26 27.30 44.88 -43.92
N SER A 27 27.46 44.71 -42.60
CA SER A 27 26.37 44.29 -41.69
C SER A 27 25.20 45.28 -41.77
N ASP A 28 25.48 46.58 -41.63
CA ASP A 28 24.47 47.62 -41.65
C ASP A 28 23.83 47.78 -43.03
N LEU A 29 24.57 47.52 -44.12
CA LEU A 29 24.02 47.52 -45.47
C LEU A 29 22.97 46.41 -45.64
N ILE A 30 23.28 45.18 -45.22
CA ILE A 30 22.32 44.06 -45.25
C ILE A 30 21.08 44.40 -44.41
N ARG A 31 21.26 45.06 -43.27
CA ARG A 31 20.13 45.50 -42.44
C ARG A 31 19.30 46.59 -43.12
N ALA A 32 19.95 47.53 -43.81
CA ALA A 32 19.27 48.59 -44.56
C ALA A 32 18.50 48.02 -45.76
N GLU A 33 19.06 47.05 -46.48
CA GLU A 33 18.40 46.33 -47.59
C GLU A 33 17.15 45.57 -47.14
N ASN A 34 17.14 45.04 -45.92
CA ASN A 34 16.00 44.30 -45.37
C ASN A 34 15.04 45.18 -44.53
N LEU A 35 15.34 46.48 -44.34
CA LEU A 35 14.65 47.34 -43.38
C LEU A 35 13.15 47.47 -43.69
N ASP A 36 12.76 47.62 -44.95
CA ASP A 36 11.35 47.77 -45.34
C ASP A 36 10.51 46.53 -45.02
N GLN A 37 11.07 45.34 -45.28
CA GLN A 37 10.41 44.07 -44.98
C GLN A 37 10.29 43.86 -43.46
N VAL A 38 11.35 44.19 -42.70
CA VAL A 38 11.33 44.13 -41.24
C VAL A 38 10.26 45.08 -40.68
N LEU A 39 10.19 46.33 -41.15
CA LEU A 39 9.17 47.30 -40.73
C LEU A 39 7.74 46.89 -41.14
N ALA A 40 7.59 46.19 -42.27
CA ALA A 40 6.31 45.63 -42.68
C ALA A 40 5.84 44.52 -41.72
N TRP A 41 6.71 43.55 -41.40
CA TRP A 41 6.39 42.48 -40.44
C TRP A 41 6.15 43.02 -39.03
N LEU A 42 6.93 43.99 -38.57
CA LEU A 42 6.70 44.63 -37.26
C LEU A 42 5.33 45.28 -37.18
N ARG A 43 4.90 46.01 -38.21
CA ARG A 43 3.54 46.61 -38.27
C ARG A 43 2.45 45.54 -38.28
N GLN A 44 2.63 44.47 -39.05
CA GLN A 44 1.68 43.34 -39.07
C GLN A 44 1.60 42.65 -37.71
N ALA A 45 2.74 42.42 -37.05
CA ALA A 45 2.81 41.80 -35.73
C ALA A 45 2.08 42.66 -34.67
N GLN A 46 2.27 43.98 -34.70
CA GLN A 46 1.55 44.90 -33.82
C GLN A 46 0.03 44.89 -34.07
N THR A 47 -0.41 44.77 -35.33
CA THR A 47 -1.83 44.63 -35.65
C THR A 47 -2.38 43.32 -35.09
N ALA A 48 -1.67 42.19 -35.32
CA ALA A 48 -2.03 40.90 -34.77
C ALA A 48 -2.10 40.91 -33.23
N GLU A 49 -1.19 41.61 -32.53
CA GLU A 49 -1.29 41.82 -31.08
C GLU A 49 -2.58 42.55 -30.68
N ARG A 50 -2.97 43.62 -31.38
CA ARG A 50 -4.21 44.37 -31.08
C ARG A 50 -5.46 43.52 -31.31
N GLU A 51 -5.40 42.62 -32.28
CA GLU A 51 -6.44 41.64 -32.59
C GLU A 51 -6.37 40.40 -31.69
N GLN A 52 -5.42 40.34 -30.74
CA GLN A 52 -5.17 39.22 -29.84
C GLN A 52 -4.82 37.90 -30.57
N ALA A 53 -4.39 37.99 -31.83
CA ALA A 53 -3.84 36.89 -32.62
C ALA A 53 -2.38 36.62 -32.19
N TRP A 54 -2.19 36.21 -30.92
CA TRP A 54 -0.87 36.15 -30.28
C TRP A 54 0.12 35.20 -30.94
N GLN A 55 -0.36 34.09 -31.50
CA GLN A 55 0.49 33.12 -32.22
C GLN A 55 1.00 33.73 -33.53
N ASP A 56 0.15 34.42 -34.28
CA ASP A 56 0.51 35.09 -35.52
C ASP A 56 1.46 36.26 -35.26
N ALA A 57 1.18 37.05 -34.22
CA ALA A 57 2.07 38.13 -33.77
C ALA A 57 3.48 37.60 -33.43
N LEU A 58 3.57 36.52 -32.64
CA LEU A 58 4.84 35.89 -32.29
C LEU A 58 5.60 35.43 -33.55
N ALA A 59 4.91 34.78 -34.49
CA ALA A 59 5.52 34.32 -35.74
C ALA A 59 6.06 35.48 -36.58
N LEU A 60 5.32 36.58 -36.70
CA LEU A 60 5.74 37.78 -37.43
C LEU A 60 6.95 38.48 -36.76
N TYR A 61 6.97 38.56 -35.43
CA TYR A 61 8.15 39.08 -34.73
C TYR A 61 9.38 38.18 -34.89
N GLN A 62 9.21 36.85 -34.89
CA GLN A 62 10.30 35.89 -35.14
C GLN A 62 10.83 36.00 -36.57
N GLN A 63 9.97 36.22 -37.56
CA GLN A 63 10.37 36.50 -38.94
C GLN A 63 11.19 37.80 -39.00
N ALA A 64 10.71 38.88 -38.38
CA ALA A 64 11.43 40.16 -38.29
C ALA A 64 12.79 40.02 -37.61
N GLN A 65 12.88 39.24 -36.53
CA GLN A 65 14.15 38.96 -35.86
C GLN A 65 15.10 38.13 -36.73
N THR A 66 14.59 37.18 -37.52
CA THR A 66 15.42 36.35 -38.40
C THR A 66 16.08 37.19 -39.49
N LEU A 67 15.39 38.20 -40.04
CA LEU A 67 15.96 39.15 -41.01
C LEU A 67 16.87 40.21 -40.35
N ASP A 68 16.48 40.74 -39.19
CA ASP A 68 17.31 41.66 -38.40
C ASP A 68 17.44 41.18 -36.96
N ASN A 69 18.48 40.37 -36.71
CA ASN A 69 18.78 39.87 -35.37
C ASN A 69 18.97 41.00 -34.35
N ALA A 70 19.38 42.20 -34.78
CA ALA A 70 19.61 43.37 -33.94
C ALA A 70 18.34 44.21 -33.68
N SER A 71 17.19 43.86 -34.27
CA SER A 71 15.93 44.56 -34.04
C SER A 71 15.47 44.45 -32.59
N GLN A 72 15.53 45.56 -31.86
CA GLN A 72 15.06 45.64 -30.47
C GLN A 72 13.54 45.49 -30.37
N GLU A 73 12.81 46.03 -31.35
CA GLU A 73 11.36 45.94 -31.39
C GLU A 73 10.88 44.50 -31.59
N ALA A 74 11.51 43.75 -32.50
CA ALA A 74 11.21 42.34 -32.70
C ALA A 74 11.47 41.52 -31.42
N ARG A 75 12.63 41.72 -30.78
CA ARG A 75 12.97 41.06 -29.51
C ARG A 75 11.96 41.38 -28.41
N ALA A 76 11.57 42.64 -28.25
CA ALA A 76 10.60 43.06 -27.25
C ALA A 76 9.21 42.46 -27.52
N GLY A 77 8.79 42.42 -28.80
CA GLY A 77 7.55 41.78 -29.25
C GLY A 77 7.52 40.29 -28.94
N ILE A 78 8.60 39.54 -29.23
CA ILE A 78 8.72 38.12 -28.91
C ILE A 78 8.57 37.87 -27.41
N ILE A 79 9.28 38.63 -26.57
CA ILE A 79 9.22 38.47 -25.11
C ILE A 79 7.78 38.69 -24.61
N ARG A 80 7.15 39.80 -25.02
CA ARG A 80 5.79 40.16 -24.60
C ARG A 80 4.75 39.13 -25.06
N THR A 81 4.76 38.74 -26.33
CA THR A 81 3.81 37.76 -26.90
C THR A 81 4.00 36.37 -26.31
N THR A 82 5.25 35.93 -26.11
CA THR A 82 5.55 34.65 -25.45
C THR A 82 5.06 34.63 -24.00
N ASP A 83 5.25 35.72 -23.27
CA ASP A 83 4.75 35.87 -21.90
C ASP A 83 3.21 35.81 -21.86
N THR A 84 2.53 36.51 -22.77
CA THR A 84 1.06 36.45 -22.89
C THR A 84 0.55 35.06 -23.23
N LEU A 85 1.15 34.38 -24.22
CA LEU A 85 0.80 32.99 -24.57
C LEU A 85 1.01 32.03 -23.39
N THR A 86 2.08 32.22 -22.61
CA THR A 86 2.35 31.40 -21.42
C THR A 86 1.29 31.61 -20.36
N ARG A 87 0.86 32.86 -20.10
CA ARG A 87 -0.26 33.18 -19.19
C ARG A 87 -1.58 32.58 -19.64
N LEU A 88 -1.91 32.66 -20.93
CA LEU A 88 -3.12 32.05 -21.48
C LEU A 88 -3.13 30.53 -21.29
N ARG A 89 -2.02 29.86 -21.62
CA ARG A 89 -1.87 28.42 -21.43
C ARG A 89 -1.97 28.02 -19.96
N PHE A 90 -1.42 28.82 -19.05
CA PHE A 90 -1.57 28.61 -17.62
C PHE A 90 -3.03 28.69 -17.18
N ASN A 91 -3.75 29.75 -17.57
CA ASN A 91 -5.17 29.92 -17.22
C ASN A 91 -6.04 28.77 -17.75
N GLU A 92 -5.79 28.31 -18.97
CA GLU A 92 -6.48 27.16 -19.55
C GLU A 92 -6.19 25.88 -18.77
N THR A 93 -4.92 25.65 -18.43
CA THR A 93 -4.49 24.47 -17.68
C THR A 93 -5.07 24.47 -16.26
N MET A 94 -5.10 25.61 -15.59
CA MET A 94 -5.72 25.79 -14.28
C MET A 94 -7.23 25.52 -14.33
N SER A 95 -7.93 26.08 -15.32
CA SER A 95 -9.37 25.84 -15.51
C SER A 95 -9.67 24.36 -15.71
N ARG A 96 -8.85 23.66 -16.52
CA ARG A 96 -8.95 22.22 -16.72
C ARG A 96 -8.68 21.43 -15.43
N ALA A 97 -7.72 21.87 -14.62
CA ALA A 97 -7.38 21.24 -13.35
C ALA A 97 -8.57 21.29 -12.37
N PHE A 98 -9.22 22.45 -12.24
CA PHE A 98 -10.39 22.60 -11.38
C PHE A 98 -11.59 21.79 -11.86
N ILE A 99 -11.88 21.77 -13.17
CA ILE A 99 -12.96 20.92 -13.72
C ILE A 99 -12.72 19.44 -13.40
N ARG A 100 -11.48 18.96 -13.54
CA ARG A 100 -11.11 17.57 -13.22
C ARG A 100 -11.25 17.28 -11.72
N LEU A 101 -10.86 18.25 -10.89
CA LEU A 101 -10.98 18.15 -9.43
C LEU A 101 -12.45 18.03 -9.00
N GLU A 102 -13.34 18.86 -9.56
CA GLU A 102 -14.79 18.83 -9.29
C GLU A 102 -15.43 17.52 -9.74
N GLN A 103 -14.96 16.95 -10.86
CA GLN A 103 -15.42 15.65 -11.37
C GLN A 103 -14.87 14.45 -10.56
N GLY A 104 -13.98 14.69 -9.59
CA GLY A 104 -13.32 13.63 -8.83
C GLY A 104 -12.21 12.89 -9.60
N ASP A 105 -11.83 13.36 -10.79
CA ASP A 105 -10.65 12.87 -11.50
C ASP A 105 -9.38 13.47 -10.90
N LEU A 106 -9.01 12.96 -9.73
CA LEU A 106 -7.85 13.42 -8.97
C LEU A 106 -6.54 13.21 -9.74
N THR A 107 -6.46 12.16 -10.57
CA THR A 107 -5.27 11.89 -11.38
C THR A 107 -5.09 12.93 -12.47
N GLY A 108 -6.16 13.23 -13.23
CA GLY A 108 -6.17 14.28 -14.23
C GLY A 108 -5.96 15.67 -13.63
N ALA A 109 -6.58 15.97 -12.49
CA ALA A 109 -6.40 17.23 -11.77
C ALA A 109 -4.93 17.43 -11.36
N ARG A 110 -4.29 16.40 -10.77
CA ARG A 110 -2.88 16.43 -10.37
C ARG A 110 -1.96 16.75 -11.55
N GLN A 111 -2.18 16.08 -12.68
CA GLN A 111 -1.39 16.29 -13.90
C GLN A 111 -1.54 17.72 -14.41
N ALA A 112 -2.77 18.24 -14.46
CA ALA A 112 -3.03 19.60 -14.91
C ALA A 112 -2.40 20.65 -13.98
N PHE A 113 -2.58 20.55 -12.66
CA PHE A 113 -1.91 21.47 -11.73
C PHE A 113 -0.38 21.38 -11.81
N ALA A 114 0.19 20.18 -11.98
CA ALA A 114 1.64 20.03 -12.17
C ALA A 114 2.13 20.74 -13.43
N VAL A 115 1.41 20.62 -14.56
CA VAL A 115 1.74 21.37 -15.79
C VAL A 115 1.62 22.87 -15.54
N ALA A 116 0.57 23.35 -14.88
CA ALA A 116 0.42 24.76 -14.53
C ALA A 116 1.59 25.27 -13.66
N GLN A 117 2.07 24.49 -12.70
CA GLN A 117 3.24 24.82 -11.89
C GLN A 117 4.52 24.97 -12.74
N THR A 118 4.70 24.14 -13.78
CA THR A 118 5.86 24.27 -14.66
C THR A 118 5.83 25.54 -15.50
N LEU A 119 4.64 26.04 -15.85
CA LEU A 119 4.47 27.29 -16.61
C LEU A 119 4.78 28.51 -15.74
N PHE A 120 4.37 28.49 -14.47
CA PHE A 120 4.67 29.55 -13.50
C PHE A 120 5.15 28.97 -12.16
N PRO A 121 6.46 28.72 -12.01
CA PRO A 121 7.01 28.08 -10.80
C PRO A 121 6.80 28.86 -9.51
N ALA A 122 6.64 30.19 -9.59
CA ALA A 122 6.41 31.05 -8.43
C ALA A 122 4.92 31.22 -8.06
N ALA A 123 3.99 30.70 -8.88
CA ALA A 123 2.56 30.76 -8.60
C ALA A 123 2.19 29.81 -7.46
N THR A 124 1.33 30.26 -6.55
CA THR A 124 0.87 29.48 -5.38
C THR A 124 -0.40 28.69 -5.70
N GLU A 125 -1.23 29.17 -6.62
CA GLU A 125 -2.52 28.60 -6.97
C GLU A 125 -2.44 27.11 -7.43
N PRO A 126 -1.46 26.70 -8.26
CA PRO A 126 -1.32 25.28 -8.59
C PRO A 126 -0.82 24.45 -7.41
N GLN A 127 -0.04 25.03 -6.49
CA GLN A 127 0.42 24.34 -5.27
C GLN A 127 -0.74 24.05 -4.33
N ASP A 128 -1.65 25.02 -4.16
CA ASP A 128 -2.87 24.87 -3.36
C ASP A 128 -3.79 23.80 -3.97
N GLY A 129 -3.96 23.81 -5.29
CA GLY A 129 -4.68 22.76 -6.02
C GLY A 129 -4.06 21.37 -5.82
N LEU A 130 -2.74 21.25 -5.91
CA LEU A 130 -2.02 19.98 -5.64
C LEU A 130 -2.15 19.54 -4.18
N LEU A 131 -2.20 20.47 -3.23
CA LEU A 131 -2.47 20.15 -1.83
C LEU A 131 -3.89 19.60 -1.67
N GLN A 132 -4.90 20.24 -2.26
CA GLN A 132 -6.28 19.77 -2.22
C GLN A 132 -6.43 18.37 -2.84
N VAL A 133 -5.80 18.13 -3.99
CA VAL A 133 -5.75 16.81 -4.62
C VAL A 133 -5.18 15.75 -3.66
N ARG A 134 -4.03 16.03 -3.02
CA ARG A 134 -3.42 15.09 -2.05
C ARG A 134 -4.31 14.79 -0.85
N LEU A 135 -5.02 15.80 -0.32
CA LEU A 135 -5.95 15.62 0.79
C LEU A 135 -7.13 14.71 0.39
N LEU A 136 -7.69 14.91 -0.80
CA LEU A 136 -8.77 14.08 -1.32
C LEU A 136 -8.33 12.65 -1.61
N GLU A 137 -7.14 12.45 -2.18
CA GLU A 137 -6.58 11.11 -2.44
C GLU A 137 -6.38 10.32 -1.15
N ARG A 138 -5.83 10.99 -0.13
CA ARG A 138 -5.67 10.40 1.20
C ARG A 138 -7.02 10.04 1.81
N SER A 139 -8.02 10.92 1.69
CA SER A 139 -9.39 10.63 2.15
C SER A 139 -10.01 9.43 1.43
N GLN A 140 -9.89 9.33 0.10
CA GLN A 140 -10.35 8.18 -0.67
C GLN A 140 -9.65 6.88 -0.24
N GLN A 141 -8.34 6.94 0.00
CA GLN A 141 -7.58 5.78 0.46
C GLN A 141 -8.03 5.33 1.85
N ILE A 142 -8.22 6.26 2.79
CA ILE A 142 -8.73 5.96 4.15
C ILE A 142 -10.12 5.33 4.07
N ASN A 143 -11.02 5.87 3.24
CA ASN A 143 -12.37 5.32 3.06
C ASN A 143 -12.34 3.89 2.48
N ALA A 144 -11.48 3.64 1.49
CA ALA A 144 -11.31 2.32 0.91
C ALA A 144 -10.75 1.31 1.92
N LEU A 145 -9.81 1.72 2.77
CA LEU A 145 -9.28 0.90 3.86
C LEU A 145 -10.34 0.64 4.94
N SER A 146 -11.15 1.65 5.30
CA SER A 146 -12.25 1.50 6.26
C SER A 146 -13.24 0.44 5.81
N LEU A 147 -13.68 0.49 4.54
CA LEU A 147 -14.61 -0.50 3.99
C LEU A 147 -14.02 -1.92 4.03
N LYS A 148 -12.73 -2.07 3.69
CA LYS A 148 -12.04 -3.37 3.78
C LYS A 148 -11.92 -3.85 5.22
N ALA A 149 -11.64 -2.95 6.17
CA ALA A 149 -11.56 -3.29 7.59
C ALA A 149 -12.91 -3.75 8.12
N GLU A 150 -14.00 -3.04 7.79
CA GLU A 150 -15.37 -3.41 8.16
C GLU A 150 -15.77 -4.77 7.58
N GLN A 151 -15.47 -5.01 6.30
CA GLN A 151 -15.68 -6.31 5.67
C GLN A 151 -14.88 -7.41 6.37
N ALA A 152 -13.61 -7.16 6.69
CA ALA A 152 -12.77 -8.13 7.38
C ALA A 152 -13.27 -8.43 8.80
N MET A 153 -13.80 -7.43 9.52
CA MET A 153 -14.43 -7.59 10.82
C MET A 153 -15.72 -8.43 10.72
N ALA A 154 -16.54 -8.17 9.69
CA ALA A 154 -17.79 -8.91 9.46
C ALA A 154 -17.56 -10.38 9.07
N HIS A 155 -16.52 -10.66 8.29
CA HIS A 155 -16.15 -12.02 7.89
C HIS A 155 -15.25 -12.74 8.91
N GLU A 156 -15.02 -12.13 10.07
CA GLU A 156 -14.19 -12.68 11.14
C GLU A 156 -12.73 -12.98 10.69
N THR A 157 -12.25 -12.27 9.67
CA THR A 157 -10.86 -12.33 9.20
C THR A 157 -10.01 -11.30 9.94
N TRP A 158 -9.81 -11.54 11.24
CA TRP A 158 -9.27 -10.54 12.18
C TRP A 158 -7.88 -10.04 11.82
N SER A 159 -6.99 -10.90 11.31
CA SER A 159 -5.64 -10.52 10.86
C SER A 159 -5.68 -9.50 9.72
N MET A 160 -6.63 -9.66 8.78
CA MET A 160 -6.83 -8.71 7.69
C MET A 160 -7.36 -7.37 8.21
N ALA A 161 -8.29 -7.39 9.16
CA ALA A 161 -8.81 -6.17 9.78
C ALA A 161 -7.70 -5.38 10.50
N VAL A 162 -6.86 -6.06 11.28
CA VAL A 162 -5.66 -5.48 11.92
C VAL A 162 -4.79 -4.78 10.89
N LEU A 163 -4.47 -5.47 9.78
CA LEU A 163 -3.64 -4.92 8.71
C LEU A 163 -4.26 -3.68 8.05
N GLN A 164 -5.58 -3.66 7.80
CA GLN A 164 -6.25 -2.50 7.21
C GLN A 164 -6.21 -1.29 8.18
N PHE A 165 -6.49 -1.49 9.47
CA PHE A 165 -6.44 -0.40 10.45
C PHE A 165 -5.03 0.14 10.66
N GLU A 166 -4.00 -0.72 10.67
CA GLU A 166 -2.60 -0.28 10.72
C GLU A 166 -2.24 0.57 9.51
N GLN A 167 -2.70 0.20 8.30
CA GLN A 167 -2.51 1.02 7.10
C GLN A 167 -3.24 2.37 7.19
N MET A 168 -4.45 2.42 7.76
CA MET A 168 -5.17 3.68 7.99
C MET A 168 -4.39 4.59 8.94
N LEU A 169 -3.87 4.06 10.05
CA LEU A 169 -3.11 4.83 11.04
C LEU A 169 -1.72 5.24 10.52
N ALA A 170 -1.13 4.49 9.60
CA ALA A 170 0.10 4.88 8.91
C ALA A 170 -0.13 6.10 8.00
N LEU A 171 -1.32 6.19 7.36
CA LEU A 171 -1.72 7.39 6.64
C LEU A 171 -2.00 8.51 7.64
N GLU A 172 -2.88 8.27 8.61
CA GLU A 172 -3.37 9.26 9.56
C GLU A 172 -3.41 8.75 11.00
N PRO A 173 -2.35 9.03 11.80
CA PRO A 173 -2.23 8.51 13.16
C PRO A 173 -3.34 8.95 14.13
N GLY A 174 -4.02 10.06 13.84
CA GLY A 174 -5.06 10.65 14.69
C GLY A 174 -6.47 10.06 14.54
N LEU A 175 -6.65 9.05 13.68
CA LEU A 175 -7.98 8.47 13.43
C LEU A 175 -8.46 7.61 14.61
N LEU A 176 -9.27 8.20 15.48
CA LEU A 176 -9.82 7.52 16.67
C LEU A 176 -10.64 6.26 16.33
N ALA A 177 -11.40 6.29 15.22
CA ALA A 177 -12.15 5.11 14.78
C ALA A 177 -11.22 3.97 14.37
N ALA A 178 -10.09 4.27 13.71
CA ALA A 178 -9.12 3.28 13.29
C ALA A 178 -8.33 2.71 14.48
N SER A 179 -7.97 3.53 15.47
CA SER A 179 -7.28 3.05 16.68
C SER A 179 -8.19 2.16 17.53
N ALA A 180 -9.45 2.54 17.74
CA ALA A 180 -10.44 1.71 18.43
C ALA A 180 -10.72 0.40 17.67
N GLY A 181 -10.89 0.48 16.35
CA GLY A 181 -11.07 -0.68 15.47
C GLY A 181 -9.89 -1.65 15.51
N LEU A 182 -8.65 -1.12 15.50
CA LEU A 182 -7.42 -1.91 15.62
C LEU A 182 -7.36 -2.66 16.95
N GLU A 183 -7.67 -1.99 18.05
CA GLU A 183 -7.69 -2.62 19.37
C GLU A 183 -8.69 -3.76 19.41
N GLN A 184 -9.92 -3.52 18.94
CA GLN A 184 -10.97 -4.54 18.87
C GLN A 184 -10.54 -5.73 17.98
N ALA A 185 -9.98 -5.46 16.80
CA ALA A 185 -9.52 -6.50 15.88
C ALA A 185 -8.39 -7.34 16.50
N ARG A 186 -7.44 -6.72 17.22
CA ARG A 186 -6.36 -7.43 17.93
C ARG A 186 -6.88 -8.30 19.07
N GLN A 187 -7.84 -7.79 19.85
CA GLN A 187 -8.48 -8.58 20.90
C GLN A 187 -9.21 -9.80 20.32
N ARG A 188 -9.95 -9.62 19.20
CA ARG A 188 -10.63 -10.72 18.51
C ARG A 188 -9.64 -11.72 17.91
N LEU A 189 -8.56 -11.26 17.28
CA LEU A 189 -7.50 -12.12 16.74
C LEU A 189 -6.84 -12.96 17.84
N ALA A 190 -6.50 -12.36 18.98
CA ALA A 190 -5.88 -13.08 20.08
C ALA A 190 -6.82 -14.15 20.68
N LEU A 191 -8.11 -13.84 20.78
CA LEU A 191 -9.12 -14.80 21.22
C LEU A 191 -9.26 -15.94 20.20
N ASP A 192 -9.42 -15.62 18.92
CA ASP A 192 -9.54 -16.58 17.81
C ASP A 192 -8.36 -17.56 17.79
N GLN A 193 -7.13 -17.04 17.86
CA GLN A 193 -5.91 -17.87 17.95
C GLN A 193 -5.90 -18.77 19.19
N THR A 194 -6.38 -18.27 20.32
CA THR A 194 -6.48 -19.06 21.55
C THR A 194 -7.49 -20.20 21.40
N LEU A 195 -8.65 -19.94 20.79
CA LEU A 195 -9.67 -20.96 20.51
C LEU A 195 -9.12 -21.99 19.52
N GLU A 196 -8.55 -21.54 18.41
CA GLU A 196 -7.94 -22.41 17.40
C GLU A 196 -6.85 -23.32 17.98
N TYR A 197 -6.02 -22.81 18.89
CA TYR A 197 -4.96 -23.59 19.54
C TYR A 197 -5.53 -24.85 20.23
N TYR A 198 -6.63 -24.73 20.97
CA TYR A 198 -7.27 -25.86 21.65
C TYR A 198 -8.15 -26.70 20.71
N LEU A 199 -8.71 -26.10 19.66
CA LEU A 199 -9.47 -26.82 18.63
C LEU A 199 -8.54 -27.68 17.74
N LYS A 200 -7.33 -27.23 17.44
CA LYS A 200 -6.37 -28.01 16.65
C LYS A 200 -5.77 -29.17 17.45
N ALA A 201 -5.56 -28.98 18.76
CA ALA A 201 -4.90 -29.96 19.64
C ALA A 201 -5.63 -30.09 21.00
N PRO A 202 -6.76 -30.83 21.07
CA PRO A 202 -7.55 -30.95 22.29
C PRO A 202 -6.81 -31.62 23.45
N GLU A 203 -5.87 -32.52 23.13
CA GLU A 203 -5.01 -33.23 24.07
C GLU A 203 -4.15 -32.30 24.93
N HIS A 204 -3.91 -31.05 24.48
CA HIS A 204 -3.25 -30.03 25.30
C HIS A 204 -4.06 -29.71 26.57
N MET A 205 -5.37 -29.94 26.57
CA MET A 205 -6.24 -29.75 27.73
C MET A 205 -6.17 -30.89 28.75
N ARG A 206 -5.24 -31.86 28.59
CA ARG A 206 -5.03 -32.94 29.57
C ARG A 206 -4.75 -32.42 30.98
N LEU A 207 -3.93 -31.37 31.10
CA LEU A 207 -3.55 -30.79 32.38
C LEU A 207 -4.55 -29.72 32.84
N ASP A 208 -4.78 -29.61 34.15
CA ASP A 208 -5.75 -28.66 34.72
C ASP A 208 -5.47 -27.19 34.39
N PRO A 209 -4.21 -26.70 34.37
CA PRO A 209 -3.95 -25.31 33.98
C PRO A 209 -4.37 -25.00 32.54
N ALA A 210 -4.13 -25.93 31.61
CA ALA A 210 -4.51 -25.76 30.20
C ALA A 210 -6.03 -25.84 30.01
N LEU A 211 -6.69 -26.79 30.68
CA LEU A 211 -8.16 -26.90 30.67
C LEU A 211 -8.82 -25.63 31.24
N THR A 212 -8.25 -25.06 32.31
CA THR A 212 -8.75 -23.82 32.91
C THR A 212 -8.64 -22.65 31.94
N LYS A 213 -7.51 -22.50 31.24
CA LYS A 213 -7.33 -21.48 30.20
C LYS A 213 -8.30 -21.65 29.04
N ALA A 214 -8.54 -22.88 28.58
CA ALA A 214 -9.53 -23.17 27.55
C ALA A 214 -10.96 -22.79 27.98
N ARG A 215 -11.34 -23.12 29.23
CA ARG A 215 -12.64 -22.71 29.80
C ARG A 215 -12.77 -21.19 29.91
N GLN A 216 -11.73 -20.49 30.34
CA GLN A 216 -11.72 -19.02 30.38
C GLN A 216 -11.85 -18.40 28.97
N ALA A 217 -11.17 -18.96 27.97
CA ALA A 217 -11.31 -18.53 26.59
C ALA A 217 -12.74 -18.75 26.08
N LEU A 218 -13.35 -19.90 26.38
CA LEU A 218 -14.75 -20.19 26.04
C LEU A 218 -15.73 -19.22 26.70
N ILE A 219 -15.57 -18.93 28.00
CA ILE A 219 -16.42 -17.95 28.72
C ILE A 219 -16.29 -16.56 28.10
N ARG A 220 -15.06 -16.11 27.82
CA ARG A 220 -14.83 -14.82 27.15
C ARG A 220 -15.50 -14.79 25.78
N ALA A 221 -15.36 -15.84 24.97
CA ALA A 221 -15.99 -15.95 23.67
C ALA A 221 -17.53 -15.90 23.76
N ALA A 222 -18.12 -16.68 24.65
CA ALA A 222 -19.56 -16.74 24.86
C ALA A 222 -20.16 -15.45 25.44
N GLY A 223 -19.36 -14.63 26.13
CA GLY A 223 -19.77 -13.33 26.65
C GLY A 223 -19.78 -12.19 25.61
N LEU A 224 -19.33 -12.43 24.38
CA LEU A 224 -19.31 -11.41 23.33
C LEU A 224 -20.71 -11.27 22.73
N ALA A 225 -21.20 -10.03 22.58
CA ALA A 225 -22.54 -9.74 22.08
C ALA A 225 -22.74 -10.13 20.62
N ASN A 226 -21.72 -9.95 19.78
CA ASN A 226 -21.76 -10.28 18.35
C ASN A 226 -20.90 -11.52 18.07
N GLN A 227 -21.55 -12.67 18.05
CA GLN A 227 -20.95 -13.96 17.71
C GLN A 227 -21.23 -14.24 16.24
N GLY A 228 -20.24 -13.98 15.39
CA GLY A 228 -20.35 -14.36 13.98
C GLY A 228 -20.31 -15.89 13.83
N PRO A 229 -20.57 -16.39 12.60
CA PRO A 229 -20.67 -17.82 12.35
C PRO A 229 -19.41 -18.62 12.70
N LEU A 230 -18.21 -18.05 12.51
CA LEU A 230 -16.95 -18.69 12.89
C LEU A 230 -16.85 -18.79 14.41
N LEU A 231 -17.07 -17.68 15.13
CA LEU A 231 -16.99 -17.69 16.59
C LEU A 231 -18.00 -18.66 17.21
N GLN A 232 -19.24 -18.68 16.69
CA GLN A 232 -20.27 -19.58 17.19
C GLN A 232 -19.89 -21.06 16.98
N ARG A 233 -19.29 -21.39 15.83
CA ARG A 233 -18.75 -22.73 15.58
C ARG A 233 -17.64 -23.07 16.56
N GLN A 234 -16.68 -22.17 16.76
CA GLN A 234 -15.57 -22.37 17.70
C GLN A 234 -16.06 -22.58 19.13
N ILE A 235 -17.05 -21.80 19.58
CA ILE A 235 -17.69 -21.96 20.90
C ILE A 235 -18.29 -23.36 21.04
N ASN A 236 -19.09 -23.79 20.06
CA ASN A 236 -19.76 -25.09 20.09
C ASN A 236 -18.74 -26.24 20.09
N GLU A 237 -17.76 -26.22 19.18
CA GLU A 237 -16.74 -27.27 19.10
C GLU A 237 -15.85 -27.32 20.35
N LEU A 238 -15.42 -26.17 20.87
CA LEU A 238 -14.56 -26.13 22.04
C LEU A 238 -15.33 -26.58 23.29
N SER A 239 -16.61 -26.23 23.41
CA SER A 239 -17.46 -26.70 24.51
C SER A 239 -17.56 -28.23 24.54
N LEU A 240 -17.74 -28.87 23.38
CA LEU A 240 -17.78 -30.33 23.25
C LEU A 240 -16.43 -30.96 23.63
N ARG A 241 -15.32 -30.42 23.13
CA ARG A 241 -13.97 -30.93 23.44
C ARG A 241 -13.64 -30.78 24.92
N ILE A 242 -14.03 -29.67 25.56
CA ILE A 242 -13.88 -29.47 27.00
C ILE A 242 -14.69 -30.49 27.80
N ALA A 243 -15.92 -30.79 27.38
CA ALA A 243 -16.75 -31.81 28.03
C ALA A 243 -16.11 -33.20 27.94
N GLN A 244 -15.46 -33.50 26.82
CA GLN A 244 -14.79 -34.79 26.59
C GLN A 244 -13.39 -34.89 27.24
N ALA A 245 -12.71 -33.77 27.53
CA ALA A 245 -11.32 -33.73 28.00
C ALA A 245 -11.05 -34.42 29.36
N ARG A 246 -12.12 -34.78 30.10
CA ARG A 246 -12.02 -35.49 31.39
C ARG A 246 -12.75 -36.83 31.40
N ILE A 247 -13.25 -37.29 30.25
CA ILE A 247 -13.87 -38.62 30.11
C ILE A 247 -12.73 -39.63 29.91
N PRO A 248 -12.47 -40.56 30.86
CA PRO A 248 -11.44 -41.57 30.68
C PRO A 248 -11.77 -42.50 29.52
N LEU A 249 -10.75 -42.82 28.71
CA LEU A 249 -10.83 -43.74 27.57
C LEU A 249 -10.09 -45.04 27.92
N PRO A 250 -10.68 -46.21 27.58
CA PRO A 250 -10.01 -47.48 27.79
C PRO A 250 -8.83 -47.65 26.83
N VAL A 251 -7.68 -48.01 27.39
CA VAL A 251 -6.44 -48.32 26.67
C VAL A 251 -5.93 -49.68 27.11
N VAL A 252 -5.71 -50.56 26.15
CA VAL A 252 -5.18 -51.90 26.39
C VAL A 252 -3.70 -51.91 26.04
N VAL A 253 -2.85 -52.27 26.98
CA VAL A 253 -1.43 -52.50 26.75
C VAL A 253 -1.18 -54.01 26.74
N GLN A 254 -0.46 -54.49 25.73
CA GLN A 254 -0.07 -55.90 25.58
C GLN A 254 1.45 -56.04 25.53
N SER A 255 1.99 -57.05 26.20
CA SER A 255 3.42 -57.33 26.31
C SER A 255 3.69 -58.82 26.52
N ASP A 256 4.91 -59.17 26.94
CA ASP A 256 5.45 -60.53 26.98
C ASP A 256 5.67 -61.09 28.39
N ASN A 257 5.15 -60.44 29.43
CA ASN A 257 5.36 -60.78 30.85
C ASN A 257 6.82 -60.70 31.34
N ASN A 258 7.77 -60.24 30.50
CA ASN A 258 9.18 -60.07 30.87
C ASN A 258 9.64 -58.60 30.77
N THR A 259 8.98 -57.81 29.94
CA THR A 259 9.25 -56.38 29.78
C THR A 259 8.57 -55.58 30.90
N ASP A 260 9.35 -54.81 31.65
CA ASP A 260 8.84 -53.90 32.68
C ASP A 260 8.30 -52.62 32.03
N ILE A 261 7.00 -52.39 32.13
CA ILE A 261 6.32 -51.30 31.43
C ILE A 261 5.98 -50.14 32.37
N THR A 262 6.25 -48.93 31.89
CA THR A 262 5.87 -47.67 32.54
C THR A 262 5.14 -46.76 31.55
N VAL A 263 4.00 -46.20 31.96
CA VAL A 263 3.37 -45.07 31.26
C VAL A 263 3.90 -43.78 31.88
N TYR A 264 4.69 -43.04 31.11
CA TYR A 264 5.42 -41.88 31.60
C TYR A 264 4.48 -40.84 32.24
N GLN A 265 4.89 -40.29 33.40
CA GLN A 265 4.13 -39.32 34.21
C GLN A 265 2.73 -39.78 34.67
N THR A 266 2.39 -41.06 34.50
CA THR A 266 1.08 -41.58 34.85
C THR A 266 1.19 -42.72 35.87
N SER A 267 1.87 -43.81 35.51
CA SER A 267 1.92 -45.00 36.35
C SER A 267 3.02 -45.99 35.92
N HIS A 268 3.65 -46.64 36.90
CA HIS A 268 4.44 -47.86 36.68
C HIS A 268 3.51 -49.07 36.68
N LEU A 269 3.61 -49.95 35.66
CA LEU A 269 2.68 -51.05 35.44
C LEU A 269 3.27 -52.44 35.72
N GLY A 270 4.60 -52.56 35.80
CA GLY A 270 5.28 -53.84 35.95
C GLY A 270 5.33 -54.66 34.66
N ALA A 271 5.69 -55.93 34.80
CA ALA A 271 5.63 -56.93 33.74
C ALA A 271 4.28 -57.65 33.72
N PHE A 272 3.68 -57.81 32.55
CA PHE A 272 2.37 -58.45 32.34
C PHE A 272 2.19 -58.90 30.88
N MET A 273 1.19 -59.73 30.59
CA MET A 273 0.79 -60.05 29.20
C MET A 273 -0.23 -59.07 28.63
N LYS A 274 -1.26 -58.72 29.40
CA LYS A 274 -2.30 -57.75 29.02
C LYS A 274 -2.74 -56.94 30.23
N ARG A 275 -2.87 -55.62 30.06
CA ARG A 275 -3.39 -54.72 31.09
C ARG A 275 -4.26 -53.65 30.47
N GLU A 276 -5.40 -53.37 31.10
CA GLU A 276 -6.30 -52.30 30.70
C GLU A 276 -6.13 -51.10 31.63
N LEU A 277 -6.17 -49.90 31.06
CA LEU A 277 -5.98 -48.62 31.72
C LEU A 277 -7.11 -47.69 31.28
N ALA A 278 -7.53 -46.82 32.18
CA ALA A 278 -8.44 -45.72 31.85
C ALA A 278 -7.62 -44.41 31.84
N LEU A 279 -7.41 -43.84 30.65
CA LEU A 279 -6.61 -42.62 30.47
C LEU A 279 -7.48 -41.52 29.88
N VAL A 280 -7.41 -40.31 30.43
CA VAL A 280 -8.09 -39.14 29.85
C VAL A 280 -7.43 -38.75 28.51
N PRO A 281 -8.13 -38.02 27.62
CA PRO A 281 -7.55 -37.49 26.40
C PRO A 281 -6.24 -36.72 26.67
N GLY A 282 -5.21 -37.01 25.87
CA GLY A 282 -3.85 -36.62 26.18
C GLY A 282 -2.81 -37.32 25.31
N THR A 283 -1.59 -36.77 25.29
CA THR A 283 -0.42 -37.43 24.72
C THR A 283 0.35 -38.18 25.81
N TYR A 284 0.69 -39.43 25.52
CA TYR A 284 1.33 -40.37 26.43
C TYR A 284 2.52 -41.04 25.77
N THR A 285 3.49 -41.44 26.60
CA THR A 285 4.63 -42.25 26.18
C THR A 285 4.70 -43.48 27.05
N VAL A 286 4.63 -44.66 26.43
CA VAL A 286 4.89 -45.94 27.09
C VAL A 286 6.36 -46.29 26.90
N VAL A 287 7.00 -46.71 27.98
CA VAL A 287 8.40 -47.13 28.00
C VAL A 287 8.46 -48.56 28.52
N GLY A 288 9.13 -49.44 27.79
CA GLY A 288 9.44 -50.80 28.20
C GLY A 288 10.93 -50.93 28.50
N ARG A 289 11.26 -51.60 29.59
CA ARG A 289 12.62 -51.89 30.02
C ARG A 289 12.79 -53.36 30.32
N ARG A 290 13.91 -53.93 29.90
CA ARG A 290 14.25 -55.32 30.22
C ARG A 290 15.78 -55.45 30.33
N PRO A 291 16.31 -55.95 31.47
CA PRO A 291 17.75 -56.14 31.63
C PRO A 291 18.34 -57.02 30.51
N GLY A 292 19.42 -56.54 29.87
CA GLY A 292 20.06 -57.22 28.74
C GLY A 292 19.40 -57.00 27.38
N TYR A 293 18.39 -56.12 27.28
CA TYR A 293 17.70 -55.75 26.05
C TYR A 293 17.61 -54.22 25.94
N ARG A 294 17.45 -53.74 24.70
CA ARG A 294 17.27 -52.32 24.42
C ARG A 294 15.89 -51.82 24.88
N ASP A 295 15.87 -50.67 25.54
CA ASP A 295 14.62 -50.00 25.95
C ASP A 295 13.78 -49.61 24.72
N VAL A 296 12.47 -49.88 24.77
CA VAL A 296 11.51 -49.49 23.73
C VAL A 296 10.63 -48.35 24.23
N ARG A 297 10.36 -47.38 23.36
CA ARG A 297 9.52 -46.21 23.66
C ARG A 297 8.51 -46.00 22.55
N GLN A 298 7.24 -45.86 22.91
CA GLN A 298 6.16 -45.58 21.96
C GLN A 298 5.28 -44.44 22.48
N ALA A 299 5.16 -43.39 21.67
CA ALA A 299 4.23 -42.29 21.92
C ALA A 299 2.87 -42.59 21.27
N PHE A 300 1.80 -42.16 21.94
CA PHE A 300 0.44 -42.24 21.40
C PHE A 300 -0.41 -41.08 21.94
N THR A 301 -1.44 -40.70 21.18
CA THR A 301 -2.34 -39.60 21.54
C THR A 301 -3.77 -40.12 21.61
N LEU A 302 -4.47 -39.76 22.68
CA LEU A 302 -5.88 -40.04 22.89
C LEU A 302 -6.68 -38.75 22.71
N SER A 303 -7.69 -38.78 21.84
CA SER A 303 -8.67 -37.70 21.72
C SER A 303 -10.05 -38.17 22.18
N GLY A 304 -10.85 -37.25 22.68
CA GLY A 304 -12.22 -37.54 23.12
C GLY A 304 -13.04 -38.21 22.00
N GLY A 305 -13.82 -39.24 22.38
CA GLY A 305 -14.68 -39.97 21.43
C GLY A 305 -13.97 -41.00 20.53
N MET A 306 -12.68 -41.23 20.72
CA MET A 306 -11.97 -42.32 20.02
C MET A 306 -12.42 -43.71 20.49
N ALA A 307 -12.31 -44.69 19.59
CA ALA A 307 -12.43 -46.11 19.93
C ALA A 307 -11.29 -46.57 20.87
N PRO A 308 -11.47 -47.68 21.60
CA PRO A 308 -10.42 -48.22 22.48
C PRO A 308 -9.10 -48.44 21.74
N VAL A 309 -8.00 -47.96 22.32
CA VAL A 309 -6.66 -48.07 21.72
C VAL A 309 -5.93 -49.27 22.30
N THR A 310 -5.31 -50.08 21.44
CA THR A 310 -4.43 -51.18 21.86
C THR A 310 -2.98 -50.86 21.50
N ILE A 311 -2.08 -51.01 22.48
CA ILE A 311 -0.64 -50.76 22.35
C ILE A 311 0.10 -52.07 22.60
N HIS A 312 1.01 -52.43 21.71
CA HIS A 312 1.86 -53.60 21.86
C HIS A 312 3.29 -53.14 22.09
N LEU A 313 3.92 -53.55 23.20
CA LEU A 313 5.26 -53.10 23.54
C LEU A 313 6.06 -54.21 24.21
N ILE A 314 7.19 -54.59 23.59
CA ILE A 314 8.05 -55.70 23.99
C ILE A 314 9.51 -55.30 23.74
N CYS A 315 10.41 -55.61 24.67
CA CYS A 315 11.86 -55.51 24.46
C CYS A 315 12.41 -56.79 23.82
N ASP A 316 12.67 -56.78 22.51
CA ASP A 316 13.09 -57.93 21.69
C ASP A 316 14.56 -57.89 21.26
N GLU A 317 15.15 -56.70 21.10
CA GLU A 317 16.56 -56.50 20.72
C GLU A 317 17.50 -56.66 21.94
N LYS A 318 18.40 -57.66 21.90
CA LYS A 318 19.44 -57.86 22.94
C LYS A 318 20.59 -56.86 22.78
N ILE A 319 21.17 -56.44 23.92
CA ILE A 319 22.37 -55.59 24.00
C ILE A 319 23.65 -56.43 23.88
#